data_AF-A0A3S1MV29-F1
#
_entry.id   AF-A0A3S1MV29-F1
#
_cell.length_a   1.000
_cell.length_b   1.000
_cell.length_c   1.000
_cell.angle_alpha   90.00
_cell.angle_beta   90.00
_cell.angle_gamma   90.00
#
_symmetry.space_group_name_H-M   'P 1'
#
loop_
_entity.id
_entity.type
_entity.pdbx_description
1 polymer ?
#
loop_
_entity_poly.entity_id
_entity_poly.type
_entity_poly.pdbx_seq_one_letter_code
_entity_poly.pdbx_strand_id
1 'polypeptide(L)'
;MEQRALILIEGHPRDTGLRYVQAAQRLGLRPITLSADPTQYDYLAAEKLEAIQVDSGNLDALIRECSRLSVRYDIAGITGFAGSDESVSATVGKLCQHFDLPGPDPIS
;
A
#
# COMPACT_ATOMS: atom_id res chain seq x y z
N MET A 1 17.53 -8.94 10.49
CA MET A 1 16.12 -9.25 10.13
C MET A 1 15.56 -8.00 9.53
N GLU A 2 15.32 -7.99 8.22
CA GLU A 2 14.61 -6.86 7.61
C GLU A 2 13.18 -6.89 8.10
N GLN A 3 12.68 -5.74 8.56
CA GLN A 3 11.32 -5.63 9.06
C GLN A 3 10.38 -5.83 7.87
N ARG A 4 9.44 -6.79 7.95
CA ARG A 4 8.54 -7.08 6.84
C ARG A 4 7.46 -6.02 6.74
N ALA A 5 7.23 -5.46 5.57
CA ALA A 5 6.25 -4.40 5.36
C ALA A 5 5.07 -4.88 4.50
N LEU A 6 3.88 -4.35 4.79
CA LEU A 6 2.74 -4.41 3.89
C LEU A 6 2.50 -3.01 3.33
N ILE A 7 2.51 -2.88 2.01
CA ILE A 7 2.24 -1.60 1.34
C ILE A 7 0.74 -1.50 1.03
N LEU A 8 0.13 -0.38 1.39
CA LEU A 8 -1.27 -0.05 1.10
C LEU A 8 -1.31 1.11 0.12
N ILE A 9 -1.85 0.91 -1.09
CA ILE A 9 -2.12 1.95 -2.08
C ILE A 9 -3.47 2.58 -1.76
N GLU A 10 -3.43 3.87 -1.43
CA GLU A 10 -4.53 4.64 -0.85
C GLU A 10 -5.03 4.09 0.50
N GLY A 11 -6.00 4.82 1.06
CA GLY A 11 -6.74 4.43 2.26
C GLY A 11 -8.23 4.34 1.95
N HIS A 12 -9.02 3.98 2.97
CA HIS A 12 -10.47 4.00 2.85
C HIS A 12 -11.07 4.72 4.06
N PRO A 13 -11.85 5.80 3.86
CA PRO A 13 -12.34 6.64 4.96
C PRO A 13 -13.38 5.94 5.84
N ARG A 14 -14.08 4.91 5.34
CA ARG A 14 -15.09 4.14 6.11
C ARG A 14 -14.50 2.94 6.85
N ASP A 15 -13.57 3.17 7.78
CA ASP A 15 -12.93 2.20 8.72
C ASP A 15 -12.22 0.96 8.13
N THR A 16 -12.43 0.66 6.85
CA THR A 16 -11.89 -0.53 6.21
C THR A 16 -10.37 -0.42 6.10
N GLY A 17 -9.84 0.78 5.85
CA GLY A 17 -8.40 1.07 5.88
C GLY A 17 -7.77 0.67 7.21
N LEU A 18 -8.35 1.12 8.33
CA LEU A 18 -7.87 0.81 9.67
C LEU A 18 -7.87 -0.71 9.97
N ARG A 19 -8.88 -1.45 9.51
CA ARG A 19 -8.93 -2.91 9.72
C ARG A 19 -7.78 -3.65 9.03
N TYR A 20 -7.38 -3.23 7.83
CA TYR A 20 -6.24 -3.80 7.13
C TYR A 20 -4.93 -3.49 7.85
N VAL A 21 -4.75 -2.27 8.32
CA VAL A 21 -3.59 -1.88 9.14
C VAL A 21 -3.51 -2.75 10.40
N GLN A 22 -4.60 -2.87 11.15
CA GLN A 22 -4.65 -3.70 12.36
C GLN A 22 -4.38 -5.18 12.05
N ALA A 23 -4.88 -5.69 10.92
CA ALA A 23 -4.57 -7.04 10.47
C ALA A 23 -3.07 -7.20 10.16
N ALA A 24 -2.46 -6.26 9.44
CA ALA A 24 -1.03 -6.27 9.15
C ALA A 24 -0.17 -6.27 10.42
N GLN A 25 -0.50 -5.39 11.38
CA GLN A 25 0.19 -5.32 12.67
C GLN A 25 0.07 -6.63 13.46
N ARG A 26 -1.12 -7.26 13.48
CA ARG A 26 -1.32 -8.57 14.13
C ARG A 26 -0.50 -9.70 13.49
N LEU A 27 -0.17 -9.58 12.21
CA LEU A 27 0.71 -10.49 11.49
C LEU A 27 2.21 -10.14 11.64
N GLY A 28 2.54 -9.12 12.45
CA GLY A 28 3.90 -8.64 12.63
C GLY A 28 4.46 -7.87 11.43
N LEU A 29 3.60 -7.44 10.51
CA LEU A 29 3.96 -6.62 9.35
C LEU A 29 3.89 -5.14 9.72
N ARG A 30 4.78 -4.34 9.14
CA ARG A 30 4.76 -2.87 9.21
C ARG A 30 3.87 -2.32 8.07
N PRO A 31 2.66 -1.82 8.36
CA PRO A 31 1.84 -1.18 7.34
C PRO A 31 2.47 0.16 6.93
N ILE A 32 2.56 0.39 5.62
CA ILE A 32 3.04 1.65 5.02
C ILE A 32 2.01 2.06 3.95
N THR A 33 1.42 3.24 4.10
CA THR A 33 0.43 3.75 3.14
C THR A 33 1.09 4.66 2.11
N LEU A 34 0.87 4.38 0.82
CA LEU A 34 1.20 5.27 -0.29
C LEU A 34 -0.09 5.94 -0.76
N SER A 35 -0.18 7.26 -0.70
CA SER A 35 -1.42 7.98 -1.08
C SER A 35 -1.11 9.33 -1.70
N ALA A 36 -1.97 9.79 -2.62
CA ALA A 36 -1.90 11.15 -3.16
C ALA A 36 -2.10 12.22 -2.07
N ASP A 37 -2.92 11.90 -1.06
CA ASP A 37 -3.19 12.77 0.08
C ASP A 37 -3.48 11.93 1.34
N PRO A 38 -2.43 11.58 2.12
CA PRO A 38 -2.59 10.82 3.36
C PRO A 38 -3.45 11.53 4.42
N THR A 39 -3.62 12.84 4.33
CA THR A 39 -4.35 13.63 5.34
C THR A 39 -5.85 13.37 5.30
N GLN A 40 -6.37 12.75 4.23
CA GLN A 40 -7.78 12.36 4.10
C GLN A 40 -8.15 11.15 4.98
N TYR A 41 -7.18 10.53 5.62
CA TYR A 41 -7.36 9.32 6.41
C TYR A 41 -6.93 9.55 7.86
N ASP A 42 -7.84 10.08 8.69
CA ASP A 42 -7.58 10.45 10.09
C ASP A 42 -6.91 9.34 10.92
N TYR A 43 -7.23 8.07 10.62
CA TYR A 43 -6.66 6.92 11.31
C TYR A 43 -5.14 6.80 11.13
N LEU A 44 -4.57 7.31 10.02
CA LEU A 44 -3.12 7.31 9.81
C LEU A 44 -2.40 8.18 10.84
N ALA A 45 -2.94 9.37 11.13
CA ALA A 45 -2.39 10.25 12.15
C ALA A 45 -2.68 9.74 13.57
N ALA A 46 -3.90 9.25 13.83
CA ALA A 46 -4.32 8.76 15.14
C ALA A 46 -3.45 7.57 15.61
N GLU A 47 -3.17 6.63 14.72
CA GLU A 47 -2.39 5.42 15.01
C GLU A 47 -0.88 5.60 14.73
N LYS A 48 -0.45 6.81 14.36
CA LYS A 48 0.95 7.15 14.03
C LYS A 48 1.55 6.22 12.97
N LEU A 49 0.77 5.93 11.94
CA LEU A 49 1.15 5.02 10.87
C LEU A 49 2.04 5.71 9.85
N GLU A 50 2.94 4.94 9.26
CA GLU A 50 3.82 5.46 8.21
C GLU A 50 3.00 5.66 6.93
N ALA A 51 2.98 6.91 6.45
CA ALA A 51 2.35 7.27 5.20
C ALA A 51 3.30 8.12 4.36
N ILE A 52 3.37 7.83 3.07
CA ILE A 52 4.19 8.53 2.09
C ILE A 52 3.26 9.13 1.06
N GLN A 53 3.40 10.43 0.85
CA GLN A 53 2.65 11.13 -0.18
C GLN A 53 3.26 10.85 -1.55
N VAL A 54 2.48 10.30 -2.47
CA VAL A 54 2.87 9.96 -3.84
C VAL A 54 1.65 9.98 -4.75
N ASP A 55 1.83 10.39 -6.01
CA ASP A 55 0.76 10.31 -7.01
C ASP A 55 0.36 8.84 -7.26
N SER A 56 -0.77 8.42 -6.67
CA SER A 56 -1.28 7.05 -6.77
C SER A 56 -1.86 6.71 -8.14
N GLY A 57 -2.09 7.72 -8.99
CA GLY A 57 -2.42 7.53 -10.41
C GLY A 57 -1.20 7.24 -11.29
N ASN A 58 0.01 7.42 -10.77
CA ASN A 58 1.26 7.27 -11.51
C ASN A 58 2.02 6.00 -11.09
N LEU A 59 1.92 4.95 -11.91
CA LEU A 59 2.57 3.66 -11.65
C LEU A 59 4.09 3.78 -11.47
N ASP A 60 4.77 4.60 -12.28
CA ASP A 60 6.22 4.76 -12.18
C ASP A 60 6.61 5.45 -10.86
N ALA A 61 5.79 6.38 -10.36
CA ALA A 61 6.00 6.99 -9.06
C ALA A 61 5.86 5.97 -7.92
N LEU A 62 4.85 5.10 -8.00
CA LEU A 62 4.67 4.01 -7.04
C LEU A 62 5.81 2.99 -7.09
N ILE A 63 6.27 2.60 -8.28
CA ILE A 63 7.42 1.69 -8.43
C ILE A 63 8.67 2.29 -7.78
N ARG A 64 8.95 3.59 -7.98
CA ARG A 64 10.09 4.25 -7.36
C ARG A 64 10.01 4.23 -5.84
N GLU A 65 8.86 4.53 -5.26
CA GLU A 65 8.69 4.51 -3.80
C GLU A 65 8.77 3.09 -3.23
N CYS A 66 8.11 2.11 -3.86
CA CYS A 66 8.22 0.71 -3.46
C CYS A 66 9.68 0.21 -3.56
N SER A 67 10.42 0.59 -4.60
CA SER A 67 11.85 0.25 -4.73
C SER A 67 12.71 0.89 -3.65
N ARG A 68 12.38 2.12 -3.21
CA ARG A 68 13.07 2.78 -2.10
C ARG A 68 12.77 2.07 -0.77
N LEU A 69 11.53 1.60 -0.60
CA LEU A 69 11.10 0.84 0.57
C LEU A 69 11.73 -0.56 0.61
N SER A 70 11.89 -1.23 -0.53
CA SER A 70 12.47 -2.57 -0.61
C SER A 70 13.96 -2.62 -0.21
N VAL A 71 14.65 -1.48 -0.18
CA VAL A 71 16.02 -1.37 0.37
C VAL A 71 16.03 -1.47 1.91
N ARG A 72 14.91 -1.18 2.57
CA ARG A 72 14.79 -1.11 4.03
C ARG A 72 13.91 -2.20 4.62
N TYR A 73 13.00 -2.73 3.83
CA TYR A 73 11.95 -3.65 4.25
C TYR A 73 11.84 -4.82 3.28
N ASP A 74 11.59 -6.01 3.82
CA ASP A 74 11.09 -7.14 3.03
C ASP A 74 9.61 -6.88 2.73
N ILE A 75 9.27 -6.56 1.48
CA ILE A 75 7.88 -6.27 1.09
C ILE A 75 7.11 -7.58 1.03
N ALA A 76 6.28 -7.82 2.06
CA ALA A 76 5.49 -9.05 2.17
C ALA A 76 4.27 -9.07 1.23
N GLY A 77 3.85 -7.91 0.75
CA GLY A 77 2.71 -7.78 -0.16
C GLY A 77 2.35 -6.32 -0.44
N ILE A 78 1.60 -6.12 -1.51
CA ILE A 78 1.02 -4.84 -1.89
C ILE A 78 -0.49 -5.05 -2.03
N THR A 79 -1.26 -4.17 -1.40
CA THR A 79 -2.72 -4.15 -1.52
C THR A 79 -3.19 -2.70 -1.62
N GLY A 80 -4.46 -2.46 -1.89
CA GLY A 80 -4.98 -1.10 -1.98
C GLY A 80 -6.49 -1.04 -1.91
N PHE A 81 -7.01 0.16 -1.71
CA PHE A 81 -8.45 0.41 -1.64
C PHE A 81 -8.91 1.07 -2.93
N ALA A 82 -9.84 0.41 -3.62
CA ALA A 82 -10.53 1.06 -4.72
C ALA A 82 -11.29 2.27 -4.17
N GLY A 83 -10.92 3.47 -4.65
CA GLY A 83 -11.74 4.67 -4.50
C GLY A 83 -12.91 4.64 -5.49
N SER A 84 -13.28 5.81 -6.01
CA SER A 84 -14.26 5.92 -7.12
C SER A 84 -13.72 5.42 -8.47
N ASP A 85 -12.41 5.25 -8.60
CA ASP A 85 -11.77 4.77 -9.82
C ASP A 85 -11.40 3.29 -9.70
N GLU A 86 -11.81 2.53 -10.70
CA GLU A 86 -11.49 1.12 -10.97
C GLU A 86 -9.96 0.87 -11.11
N SER A 87 -9.14 1.92 -11.06
CA SER A 87 -7.69 1.92 -11.34
C SER A 87 -6.82 1.30 -10.25
N VAL A 88 -7.22 1.33 -8.97
CA VAL A 88 -6.31 0.93 -7.87
C VAL A 88 -6.00 -0.57 -7.91
N SER A 89 -6.98 -1.43 -8.18
CA SER A 89 -6.73 -2.87 -8.27
C SER A 89 -5.82 -3.23 -9.45
N ALA A 90 -5.99 -2.56 -10.60
CA ALA A 90 -5.11 -2.71 -11.75
C ALA A 90 -3.68 -2.22 -11.45
N THR A 91 -3.55 -1.10 -10.73
CA THR A 91 -2.26 -0.58 -10.27
C THR A 91 -1.57 -1.55 -9.30
N VAL A 92 -2.31 -2.11 -8.34
CA VAL A 92 -1.80 -3.13 -7.41
C VAL A 92 -1.33 -4.38 -8.17
N GLY A 93 -2.10 -4.88 -9.14
CA GLY A 93 -1.69 -6.02 -9.96
C GLY A 93 -0.37 -5.77 -10.71
N LYS A 94 -0.23 -4.58 -11.34
CA LYS A 94 1.01 -4.19 -12.02
C LYS A 94 2.20 -4.05 -11.06
N LEU A 95 1.98 -3.54 -9.85
CA LEU A 95 3.01 -3.48 -8.82
C LEU A 95 3.42 -4.86 -8.34
N CYS A 96 2.45 -5.74 -8.03
CA CYS A 96 2.76 -7.12 -7.63
C CYS A 96 3.57 -7.83 -8.70
N GLN A 97 3.21 -7.68 -9.99
CA GLN A 97 3.99 -8.22 -11.10
C GLN A 97 5.41 -7.65 -11.15
N HIS A 98 5.59 -6.35 -10.93
CA HIS A 98 6.92 -5.71 -10.97
C HIS A 98 7.85 -6.18 -9.85
N PHE A 99 7.31 -6.48 -8.67
CA PHE A 99 8.07 -6.89 -7.48
C PHE A 99 8.08 -8.41 -7.25
N ASP A 100 7.61 -9.21 -8.22
CA ASP A 100 7.47 -10.67 -8.11
C ASP A 100 6.66 -11.13 -6.87
N LEU A 101 5.64 -10.36 -6.50
CA LEU A 101 4.76 -10.62 -5.36
C LEU A 101 3.47 -11.35 -5.78
N PRO A 102 2.88 -12.18 -4.90
CA PRO A 102 1.55 -12.72 -5.13
C PRO A 102 0.53 -11.58 -5.31
N GLY A 103 -0.28 -11.65 -6.36
CA GLY A 103 -1.27 -10.62 -6.66
C GLY A 103 -2.23 -11.05 -7.78
N PRO A 104 -3.30 -10.26 -8.01
CA PRO A 104 -4.17 -10.50 -9.16
C PRO A 104 -3.35 -10.37 -10.44
N ASP A 105 -3.28 -11.47 -11.20
CA ASP A 105 -2.71 -11.46 -12.55
C ASP A 105 -3.67 -10.68 -13.46
N PRO A 106 -3.23 -9.62 -14.15
CA PRO A 106 -4.06 -8.93 -15.13
C PRO A 106 -4.44 -9.81 -16.34
N ILE A 107 -3.89 -11.03 -16.47
CA ILE A 107 -4.31 -12.00 -17.47
C ILE A 107 -5.53 -12.79 -16.96
N SER A 108 -6.73 -12.25 -17.16
CA SER A 108 -7.99 -13.02 -17.25
C SER A 108 -8.99 -12.29 -18.13
#